data_AF-A0A6N8IYU8-F1
#
_entry.id   AF-A0A6N8IYU8-F1
#
_cell.length_a   1.000
_cell.length_b   1.000
_cell.length_c   1.000
_cell.angle_alpha   90.00
_cell.angle_beta   90.00
_cell.angle_gamma   90.00
#
_symmetry.space_group_name_H-M   'P 1'
#
loop_
_entity.id
_entity.type
_entity.pdbx_description
1 polymer ?
#
loop_
_entity_poly.entity_id
_entity_poly.type
_entity_poly.pdbx_seq_one_letter_code
_entity_poly.pdbx_strand_id
1 'polypeptide(L)'
;MALSPQSIAKAVRSKASRAQRKVQEAEHELHAANATLLDALPRHDEQAIEHAARRTAKAESAVHAASEELEVVSHLLNDTTSMLVSPAGASGEGLRSLVERLRQV
;
A
#
# COMPACT_ATOMS: atom_id res chain seq x y z
N MET A 1 -16.90 -22.56 -3.41
CA MET A 1 -16.26 -21.80 -4.51
C MET A 1 -14.80 -21.57 -4.14
N ALA A 2 -13.86 -22.19 -4.85
CA ALA A 2 -12.43 -21.96 -4.61
C ALA A 2 -12.03 -20.61 -5.23
N LEU A 3 -11.36 -19.76 -4.46
CA LEU A 3 -10.76 -18.52 -4.98
C LEU A 3 -9.67 -18.91 -5.97
N SER A 4 -9.85 -18.55 -7.25
CA SER A 4 -8.81 -18.83 -8.25
C SER A 4 -7.59 -17.92 -8.01
N PRO A 5 -6.36 -18.40 -8.28
CA PRO A 5 -5.15 -17.59 -8.16
C PRO A 5 -5.22 -16.28 -8.97
N GLN A 6 -5.94 -16.29 -10.10
CA GLN A 6 -6.16 -15.10 -10.93
C GLN A 6 -7.03 -14.04 -10.22
N SER A 7 -8.06 -14.48 -9.48
CA SER A 7 -8.91 -13.59 -8.68
C SER A 7 -8.13 -12.97 -7.51
N ILE A 8 -7.25 -13.75 -6.87
CA ILE A 8 -6.36 -13.26 -5.80
C ILE A 8 -5.37 -12.23 -6.35
N ALA A 9 -4.70 -12.54 -7.48
CA ALA A 9 -3.76 -11.62 -8.11
C ALA A 9 -4.42 -10.30 -8.59
N LYS A 10 -5.69 -10.36 -9.02
CA LYS A 10 -6.46 -9.15 -9.37
C LYS A 10 -6.81 -8.33 -8.12
N ALA A 11 -7.25 -8.98 -7.05
CA ALA A 11 -7.57 -8.32 -5.78
C ALA A 11 -6.33 -7.66 -5.15
N VAL A 12 -5.20 -8.37 -5.15
CA VAL A 12 -3.91 -7.86 -4.68
C VAL A 12 -3.47 -6.62 -5.45
N ARG A 13 -3.46 -6.66 -6.79
CA ARG A 13 -3.08 -5.49 -7.61
C ARG A 13 -3.99 -4.29 -7.36
N SER A 14 -5.30 -4.52 -7.25
CA SER A 14 -6.27 -3.47 -6.95
C SER A 14 -6.01 -2.84 -5.59
N LYS A 15 -5.74 -3.67 -4.58
CA LYS A 15 -5.49 -3.21 -3.20
C LYS A 15 -4.16 -2.47 -3.07
N ALA A 16 -3.09 -2.98 -3.70
CA ALA A 16 -1.80 -2.30 -3.76
C ALA A 16 -1.89 -0.94 -4.46
N SER A 17 -2.58 -0.85 -5.60
CA SER A 17 -2.80 0.42 -6.32
C SER A 17 -3.63 1.43 -5.50
N ARG A 18 -4.58 0.95 -4.69
CA ARG A 18 -5.33 1.81 -3.77
C ARG A 18 -4.45 2.33 -2.64
N ALA A 19 -3.69 1.46 -1.98
CA ALA A 19 -2.78 1.86 -0.93
C ALA A 19 -1.72 2.84 -1.43
N GLN A 20 -1.16 2.61 -2.62
CA GLN A 20 -0.19 3.53 -3.24
C GLN A 20 -0.79 4.92 -3.47
N ARG A 21 -2.02 5.02 -3.97
CA ARG A 21 -2.72 6.31 -4.13
C ARG A 21 -2.94 7.00 -2.78
N LYS A 22 -3.37 6.27 -1.76
CA LYS A 22 -3.53 6.82 -0.40
C LYS A 22 -2.24 7.39 0.16
N VAL A 23 -1.11 6.70 -0.06
CA VAL A 23 0.21 7.19 0.37
C VAL A 23 0.58 8.48 -0.37
N GLN A 24 0.39 8.52 -1.69
CA GLN A 24 0.66 9.74 -2.50
C GLN A 24 -0.20 10.93 -2.06
N GLU A 25 -1.50 10.70 -1.80
CA GLU A 25 -2.40 11.73 -1.29
C GLU A 25 -1.96 12.22 0.09
N ALA A 26 -1.58 11.30 0.98
CA ALA A 26 -1.10 11.66 2.31
C ALA A 26 0.25 12.41 2.28
N GLU A 27 1.16 12.04 1.38
CA GLU A 27 2.43 12.74 1.16
C GLU A 27 2.18 14.20 0.72
N HIS A 28 1.23 14.40 -0.20
CA HIS A 28 0.85 15.74 -0.64
C HIS A 28 0.23 16.57 0.49
N GLU A 29 -0.64 15.97 1.31
CA GLU A 29 -1.22 16.61 2.50
C GLU A 29 -0.15 16.98 3.54
N LEU A 30 0.84 16.11 3.77
CA LEU A 30 1.96 16.38 4.67
C LEU A 30 2.83 17.54 4.17
N HIS A 31 3.13 17.57 2.87
CA HIS A 31 3.85 18.70 2.27
C HIS A 31 3.09 20.02 2.41
N ALA A 32 1.77 20.02 2.18
CA ALA A 32 0.94 21.20 2.32
C ALA A 32 0.83 21.68 3.78
N ALA A 33 0.68 20.74 4.73
CA ALA A 33 0.66 21.04 6.15
C ALA A 33 2.00 21.59 6.62
N ASN A 34 3.11 21.02 6.16
CA ASN A 34 4.45 21.50 6.49
C ASN A 34 4.70 22.92 5.93
N ALA A 35 4.28 23.20 4.69
CA ALA A 35 4.35 24.54 4.12
C ALA A 35 3.55 25.56 4.96
N THR A 36 2.39 25.15 5.47
CA THR A 36 1.57 25.99 6.36
C THR A 36 2.28 26.24 7.69
N LEU A 37 2.91 25.22 8.29
CA LEU A 37 3.68 25.38 9.52
C LEU A 37 4.87 26.32 9.33
N LEU A 38 5.59 26.21 8.21
CA LEU A 38 6.72 27.07 7.91
C LEU A 38 6.34 28.56 7.78
N ASP A 39 5.15 28.88 7.27
CA ASP A 39 4.65 30.26 7.23
C ASP A 39 4.07 30.73 8.58
N ALA A 40 3.37 29.83 9.28
CA ALA A 40 2.64 30.17 10.50
C ALA A 40 3.53 30.29 11.75
N LEU A 41 4.59 29.48 11.85
CA LEU A 41 5.49 29.45 13.01
C LEU A 41 6.19 30.81 13.25
N PRO A 42 6.80 31.46 12.26
CA PRO A 42 7.42 32.78 12.45
C PRO A 42 6.42 33.88 12.84
N ARG A 43 5.14 33.70 12.48
CA ARG A 43 4.07 34.66 12.71
C ARG A 43 3.30 34.41 14.00
N HIS A 44 3.64 33.33 14.72
CA HIS A 44 2.89 32.84 15.87
C HIS A 44 1.39 32.71 15.61
N ASP A 45 1.01 32.30 14.39
CA ASP A 45 -0.38 32.07 14.03
C ASP A 45 -0.85 30.72 14.59
N GLU A 46 -1.31 30.75 15.85
CA GLU A 46 -1.73 29.55 16.58
C GLU A 46 -2.86 28.79 15.86
N GLN A 47 -3.77 29.48 15.18
CA GLN A 47 -4.88 28.83 14.47
C GLN A 47 -4.37 28.07 13.25
N ALA A 48 -3.46 28.67 12.48
CA ALA A 48 -2.84 28.01 11.34
C ALA A 48 -1.96 26.83 11.77
N ILE A 49 -1.21 26.97 12.87
CA ILE A 49 -0.40 25.89 13.45
C ILE A 49 -1.28 24.72 13.89
N GLU A 50 -2.34 24.98 14.65
CA GLU A 50 -3.25 23.94 15.14
C GLU A 50 -3.98 23.23 13.97
N HIS A 51 -4.40 24.00 12.95
CA HIS A 51 -4.99 23.45 11.74
C HIS A 51 -4.02 22.55 10.98
N ALA A 52 -2.78 22.99 10.78
CA ALA A 52 -1.76 22.21 10.11
C ALA A 52 -1.39 20.94 10.90
N ALA A 53 -1.28 21.02 12.23
CA ALA A 53 -1.02 19.85 13.09
C ALA A 53 -2.12 18.79 12.97
N ARG A 54 -3.40 19.20 12.94
CA ARG A 54 -4.53 18.27 12.72
C ARG A 54 -4.46 17.60 11.35
N ARG A 55 -4.08 18.35 10.29
CA ARG A 55 -3.93 17.79 8.95
C ARG A 55 -2.78 16.78 8.89
N THR A 56 -1.64 17.09 9.52
CA THR A 56 -0.51 16.17 9.66
C THR A 56 -0.93 14.87 10.33
N ALA A 57 -1.58 14.94 11.49
CA ALA A 57 -2.02 13.74 12.21
C ALA A 57 -2.99 12.87 11.38
N LYS A 58 -3.88 13.50 10.62
CA LYS A 58 -4.79 12.78 9.71
C LYS A 58 -4.03 12.11 8.56
N ALA A 59 -3.05 12.78 7.97
CA ALA A 59 -2.24 12.23 6.89
C ALA A 59 -1.36 11.07 7.38
N GLU A 60 -0.76 11.18 8.57
CA GLU A 60 0.00 10.10 9.22
C GLU A 60 -0.89 8.86 9.47
N SER A 61 -2.11 9.07 9.98
CA SER A 61 -3.08 7.97 10.15
C SER A 61 -3.44 7.31 8.82
N ALA A 62 -3.56 8.08 7.74
CA ALA A 62 -3.83 7.55 6.40
C ALA A 62 -2.65 6.73 5.85
N VAL A 63 -1.41 7.18 6.08
CA VAL A 63 -0.20 6.41 5.75
C VAL A 63 -0.16 5.10 6.53
N HIS A 64 -0.45 5.15 7.84
CA HIS A 64 -0.47 3.96 8.67
C HIS A 64 -1.47 2.92 8.17
N ALA A 65 -2.71 3.33 7.88
CA ALA A 65 -3.72 2.44 7.32
C ALA A 65 -3.34 1.90 5.93
N ALA A 66 -2.67 2.70 5.09
CA ALA A 66 -2.17 2.22 3.80
C ALA A 66 -1.04 1.19 3.95
N SER A 67 -0.18 1.35 4.96
CA SER A 67 0.86 0.38 5.30
C SER A 67 0.27 -0.95 5.76
N GLU A 68 -0.73 -0.94 6.65
CA GLU A 68 -1.47 -2.16 7.04
C GLU A 68 -2.12 -2.83 5.82
N GLU A 69 -2.69 -2.03 4.90
CA GLU A 69 -3.28 -2.57 3.69
C GLU A 69 -2.27 -3.29 2.79
N LEU A 70 -1.03 -2.78 2.73
CA LEU A 70 0.09 -3.37 1.98
C LEU A 70 0.68 -4.59 2.68
N GLU A 71 0.73 -4.61 4.01
CA GLU A 71 1.13 -5.80 4.77
C GLU A 71 0.19 -6.98 4.49
N VAL A 72 -1.12 -6.73 4.51
CA VAL A 72 -2.12 -7.75 4.12
C VAL A 72 -1.89 -8.24 2.69
N VAL A 73 -1.54 -7.35 1.77
CA VAL A 73 -1.20 -7.74 0.39
C VAL A 73 0.07 -8.61 0.36
N SER A 74 1.09 -8.26 1.13
CA SER A 74 2.33 -9.04 1.26
C SER A 74 2.05 -10.45 1.79
N HIS A 75 1.24 -10.57 2.84
CA HIS A 75 0.81 -11.87 3.38
C HIS A 75 0.05 -12.71 2.34
N LEU A 76 -0.91 -12.12 1.63
CA LEU A 76 -1.68 -12.83 0.60
C LEU A 76 -0.79 -13.34 -0.54
N LEU A 77 0.24 -12.58 -0.93
CA LEU A 77 1.21 -13.00 -1.94
C LEU A 77 2.10 -14.14 -1.43
N ASN A 78 2.57 -14.07 -0.19
CA ASN A 78 3.38 -15.11 0.44
C ASN A 78 2.60 -16.42 0.60
N ASP A 79 1.34 -16.35 1.03
CA ASP A 79 0.47 -17.52 1.19
C ASP A 79 0.13 -18.17 -0.16
N THR A 80 -0.09 -17.35 -1.20
CA THR A 80 -0.30 -17.86 -2.56
C THR A 80 0.96 -18.53 -3.10
N THR A 81 2.14 -17.99 -2.79
CA THR A 81 3.42 -18.59 -3.16
C THR A 81 3.64 -19.92 -2.42
N SER A 82 3.26 -19.99 -1.15
CA SER A 82 3.36 -21.22 -0.34
C SER A 82 2.40 -22.31 -0.82
N MET A 83 1.17 -21.96 -1.22
CA MET A 83 0.21 -22.90 -1.83
C MET A 83 0.69 -23.48 -3.17
N LEU A 84 1.49 -22.73 -3.93
CA LEU A 84 2.07 -23.19 -5.21
C LEU A 84 3.27 -24.14 -5.03
N VAL A 85 3.83 -24.24 -3.82
CA VAL A 85 5.01 -25.07 -3.52
C VAL A 85 4.65 -26.39 -2.84
N SER A 86 3.36 -26.66 -2.60
CA SER A 86 2.92 -27.94 -2.05
C SER A 86 3.20 -29.11 -3.04
N PRO A 87 4.07 -30.08 -2.70
CA PRO A 87 4.54 -31.10 -3.63
C PRO A 87 3.53 -32.26 -3.68
N ALA A 88 2.46 -32.10 -4.43
CA ALA A 88 1.61 -33.22 -4.85
C ALA A 88 1.51 -33.20 -6.37
N GLY A 89 2.11 -34.21 -7.00
CA GLY A 89 2.56 -34.16 -8.38
C GLY A 89 1.47 -33.94 -9.43
N ALA A 90 1.73 -32.99 -10.33
CA ALA A 90 1.57 -33.11 -11.78
C ALA A 90 1.98 -31.77 -12.46
N SER A 91 2.97 -31.84 -13.35
CA SER A 91 3.31 -30.84 -14.39
C SER A 91 3.74 -29.42 -13.94
N GLY A 92 5.02 -29.31 -13.54
CA GLY A 92 5.67 -28.06 -13.08
C GLY A 92 6.25 -27.12 -14.15
N GLU A 93 5.96 -27.29 -15.44
CA GLU A 93 6.54 -26.43 -16.49
C GLU A 93 5.76 -25.10 -16.69
N GLY A 94 4.43 -25.12 -16.61
CA GLY A 94 3.61 -23.92 -16.81
C GLY A 94 3.72 -22.88 -15.69
N LEU A 95 3.97 -23.33 -14.46
CA LEU A 95 4.01 -22.46 -13.28
C LEU A 95 5.35 -21.75 -13.11
N ARG A 96 6.47 -22.38 -13.50
CA ARG A 96 7.79 -21.73 -13.50
C ARG A 96 7.85 -20.57 -14.49
N SER A 97 7.25 -20.73 -15.66
CA SER A 97 7.14 -19.67 -16.68
C SER A 97 6.40 -18.43 -16.17
N LEU A 98 5.40 -18.62 -15.30
CA LEU A 98 4.56 -17.54 -14.78
C LEU A 98 5.26 -16.76 -13.66
N VAL A 99 6.02 -17.46 -12.81
CA VAL A 99 6.85 -16.84 -11.77
C VAL A 99 8.01 -16.04 -12.37
N GLU A 100 8.66 -16.54 -13.43
CA GLU A 100 9.71 -15.76 -14.11
C GLU A 100 9.18 -14.52 -14.82
N ARG A 101 7.98 -14.59 -15.42
CA ARG A 101 7.35 -13.41 -16.07
C ARG A 101 6.96 -12.31 -15.09
N LEU A 102 6.56 -12.67 -13.87
CA LEU A 102 6.23 -11.70 -12.83
C LEU A 102 7.45 -11.04 -12.20
N ARG A 103 8.65 -11.60 -12.41
CA ARG A 103 9.93 -11.02 -11.97
C ARG A 103 10.53 -10.02 -12.96
N GLN A 104 9.99 -9.93 -14.17
CA GLN A 104 10.49 -9.09 -15.26
C GLN A 104 9.64 -7.82 -15.49
N VAL A 105 8.65 -7.56 -14.62
CA VAL A 105 7.84 -6.32 -14.59
C VAL A 105 8.10 -5.61 -13.28
#